data_AF-A0A1W1BE61-F1
#
_entry.id   AF-A0A1W1BE61-F1
#
_cell.length_a   1.000
_cell.length_b   1.000
_cell.length_c   1.000
_cell.angle_alpha   90.00
_cell.angle_beta   90.00
_cell.angle_gamma   90.00
#
_symmetry.space_group_name_H-M   'P 1'
#
loop_
_entity.id
_entity.type
_entity.pdbx_description
1 polymer ?
#
loop_
_entity_poly.entity_id
_entity_poly.type
_entity_poly.pdbx_seq_one_letter_code
_entity_poly.pdbx_strand_id
1 'polypeptide(L)' 'MSSICFVTQEATAEILLRVTNVCAECYDDIKEGDTVHYDMQNYRYLCMSCQEKLCTVMNEECKVIEEDTLSLF' A
#
# COMPACT_ATOMS: atom_id res chain seq x y z
N MET A 1 -3.63 8.49 8.62
CA MET A 1 -4.65 8.46 7.54
C MET A 1 -4.69 7.03 7.02
N SER A 2 -5.86 6.38 7.11
CA SER A 2 -6.05 5.03 6.55
C SER A 2 -5.84 5.13 5.04
N SER A 3 -4.76 4.56 4.53
CA SER A 3 -4.52 4.50 3.09
C SER A 3 -5.48 3.47 2.52
N ILE A 4 -6.60 3.94 1.99
CA ILE A 4 -7.77 3.15 1.54
C ILE A 4 -7.39 2.08 0.50
N CYS A 5 -6.18 2.16 -0.07
CA CYS A 5 -5.68 1.29 -1.12
C CYS A 5 -5.05 -0.01 -0.59
N PHE A 6 -4.74 -0.10 0.71
CA PHE A 6 -4.04 -1.26 1.28
C PHE A 6 -4.87 -1.96 2.36
N VAL A 7 -4.97 -3.28 2.26
CA VAL A 7 -5.53 -4.14 3.31
C VAL A 7 -4.39 -4.77 4.09
N THR A 8 -4.25 -4.39 5.36
CA THR A 8 -3.26 -4.98 6.26
C THR A 8 -3.77 -6.30 6.82
N GLN A 9 -2.95 -7.33 6.74
CA GLN A 9 -3.25 -8.65 7.26
C GLN A 9 -1.97 -9.38 7.66
N GLU A 10 -2.12 -10.42 8.47
CA GLU A 10 -1.02 -11.33 8.78
C GLU A 10 -0.82 -12.31 7.62
N ALA A 11 0.43 -12.59 7.27
CA ALA A 11 0.79 -13.60 6.29
C ALA A 11 0.51 -14.99 6.85
N THR A 12 -0.49 -15.66 6.30
CA THR A 12 -0.82 -17.05 6.63
C THR A 12 -0.17 -17.99 5.62
N ALA A 13 0.03 -19.26 6.01
CA ALA A 13 0.47 -20.29 5.06
C ALA A 13 -0.39 -20.35 3.77
N GLU A 14 -1.69 -20.06 3.87
CA GLU A 14 -2.59 -20.05 2.71
C GLU A 14 -2.20 -18.95 1.71
N ILE A 15 -1.87 -17.74 2.18
CA ILE A 15 -1.42 -16.63 1.32
C ILE A 15 -0.09 -16.97 0.67
N LEU A 16 0.86 -17.49 1.46
CA LEU A 16 2.22 -17.78 1.00
C LEU A 16 2.25 -18.91 -0.04
N LEU A 17 1.43 -19.95 0.15
CA LEU A 17 1.37 -21.10 -0.75
C LEU A 17 0.51 -20.85 -1.99
N ARG A 18 -0.55 -20.04 -1.89
CA ARG A 18 -1.49 -19.83 -3.00
C ARG A 18 -1.20 -18.58 -3.82
N VAL A 19 -0.50 -17.60 -3.26
CA VAL A 19 -0.26 -16.33 -3.94
C VAL A 19 1.21 -16.09 -4.16
N THR A 20 1.96 -15.82 -3.09
CA THR A 20 3.38 -15.49 -3.17
C THR A 20 4.02 -15.52 -1.78
N ASN A 21 5.27 -15.94 -1.72
CA ASN A 21 6.13 -15.86 -0.54
C ASN A 21 7.14 -14.71 -0.60
N VAL A 22 6.97 -13.77 -1.53
CA VAL A 22 7.86 -12.61 -1.70
C VAL A 22 7.05 -11.32 -1.91
N CYS A 23 7.62 -10.21 -1.47
CA CYS A 23 7.10 -8.87 -1.72
C CYS A 23 7.16 -8.55 -3.22
N ALA A 24 6.06 -8.05 -3.78
CA ALA A 24 5.99 -7.75 -5.22
C ALA A 24 6.82 -6.53 -5.65
N GLU A 25 7.31 -5.72 -4.71
CA GLU A 25 8.07 -4.49 -5.00
C GLU A 25 9.58 -4.67 -4.80
N CYS A 26 9.99 -5.22 -3.65
CA CYS A 26 11.41 -5.42 -3.35
C CYS A 26 11.91 -6.85 -3.53
N TYR A 27 11.01 -7.82 -3.77
CA TYR A 27 11.33 -9.25 -3.85
C TYR A 27 11.93 -9.85 -2.57
N ASP A 28 11.83 -9.16 -1.43
CA ASP A 28 12.19 -9.74 -0.14
C ASP A 28 11.20 -10.84 0.26
N ASP A 29 11.71 -11.86 0.96
CA ASP A 29 10.89 -12.96 1.47
C ASP A 29 9.85 -12.48 2.49
N ILE A 30 8.63 -12.97 2.33
CA ILE A 30 7.54 -12.86 3.29
C ILE A 30 7.41 -14.20 3.99
N LYS A 31 7.40 -14.18 5.33
CA LYS A 31 7.25 -15.36 6.17
C LYS A 31 5.89 -15.40 6.84
N GLU A 32 5.50 -16.58 7.26
CA GLU A 32 4.27 -16.75 8.01
C GLU A 32 4.35 -15.97 9.33
N GLY A 33 3.29 -15.23 9.67
CA GLY A 33 3.24 -14.32 10.81
C GLY A 33 3.73 -12.89 10.50
N ASP A 34 4.30 -12.63 9.33
CA ASP A 34 4.70 -11.27 8.95
C ASP A 34 3.46 -10.41 8.66
N THR A 35 3.54 -9.11 8.99
CA THR A 35 2.54 -8.13 8.57
C THR A 35 2.72 -7.83 7.08
N VAL A 36 1.71 -8.15 6.28
CA VAL A 36 1.67 -7.86 4.84
C VAL A 36 0.53 -6.91 4.51
N HIS A 37 0.71 -6.19 3.40
CA HIS A 37 -0.27 -5.25 2.90
C HIS A 37 -0.68 -5.65 1.47
N TYR A 38 -1.94 -5.98 1.30
CA TYR A 38 -2.51 -6.23 0.00
C TYR A 38 -2.90 -4.92 -0.67
N ASP A 39 -2.20 -4.57 -1.74
CA ASP A 39 -2.48 -3.45 -2.63
C ASP A 39 -3.68 -3.79 -3.51
N MET A 40 -4.83 -3.18 -3.21
CA MET A 40 -6.08 -3.41 -3.95
C MET A 40 -6.08 -2.79 -5.35
N GLN A 41 -5.16 -1.85 -5.64
CA GLN A 41 -5.08 -1.22 -6.96
C GLN A 41 -4.29 -2.09 -7.94
N ASN A 42 -3.19 -2.66 -7.47
CA ASN A 42 -2.28 -3.47 -8.29
C ASN A 42 -2.42 -4.98 -8.05
N TYR A 43 -3.33 -5.39 -7.17
CA TYR A 43 -3.61 -6.78 -6.80
C TYR A 43 -2.37 -7.56 -6.35
N ARG A 44 -1.52 -6.93 -5.53
CA ARG A 44 -0.22 -7.47 -5.13
C ARG A 44 0.03 -7.37 -3.62
N TYR A 45 0.84 -8.28 -3.08
CA TYR A 45 1.26 -8.26 -1.68
C TYR A 45 2.58 -7.52 -1.49
N LEU A 46 2.63 -6.69 -0.46
CA LEU A 46 3.78 -5.84 -0.13
C LEU A 46 4.17 -6.01 1.34
N CYS A 47 5.46 -5.91 1.62
CA CYS A 47 5.95 -5.75 2.98
C CYS A 47 5.67 -4.33 3.50
N MET A 48 5.74 -4.15 4.81
CA MET A 48 5.47 -2.87 5.48
C MET A 48 6.33 -1.72 4.95
N SER A 49 7.62 -1.94 4.73
CA SER A 49 8.53 -0.89 4.25
C SER A 49 8.19 -0.41 2.84
N CYS A 50 7.77 -1.31 1.94
CA CYS A 50 7.32 -0.94 0.60
C CYS A 50 5.96 -0.23 0.61
N GLN A 51 5.04 -0.66 1.47
CA GLN A 51 3.75 0.00 1.64
C GLN A 51 3.91 1.44 2.16
N GLU A 52 4.78 1.67 3.14
CA GLU A 52 5.06 3.00 3.68
C GLU A 52 5.70 3.93 2.65
N LYS A 53 6.66 3.42 1.87
CA LYS A 53 7.28 4.16 0.77
C LYS A 53 6.24 4.59 -0.27
N LEU A 54 5.38 3.67 -0.71
CA LEU A 54 4.34 3.96 -1.68
C LEU A 54 3.31 4.97 -1.14
N CYS A 55 2.95 4.87 0.14
CA CYS A 55 2.08 5.87 0.77
C CYS A 55 2.72 7.26 0.81
N THR A 56 4.03 7.33 1.08
CA THR A 56 4.76 8.61 1.09
C THR A 56 4.74 9.25 -0.30
N VAL A 57 5.06 8.47 -1.35
CA VAL A 57 5.03 8.96 -2.73
C VAL A 57 3.62 9.42 -3.13
N MET A 58 2.56 8.67 -2.78
CA MET A 58 1.18 9.09 -3.05
C MET A 58 0.82 10.42 -2.38
N ASN A 59 1.28 10.64 -1.16
CA ASN A 59 1.00 11.88 -0.44
C ASN A 59 1.82 13.05 -0.99
N GLU A 60 3.05 12.83 -1.47
CA GLU A 60 3.87 13.85 -2.12
C GLU A 60 3.28 14.31 -3.46
N GLU A 61 2.68 13.39 -4.22
CA GLU A 61 2.00 13.68 -5.50
C GLU A 61 0.59 14.29 -5.32
N CYS A 62 0.10 14.41 -4.09
CA CYS A 62 -1.19 15.05 -3.82
C CYS A 62 -1.11 16.57 -4.02
N LYS A 63 -1.54 17.04 -5.19
CA LYS A 63 -1.78 18.46 -5.43
C LYS A 63 -2.93 18.95 -4.55
N VAL A 64 -2.62 19.85 -3.62
CA VAL A 64 -3.64 20.64 -2.92
C VAL A 64 -4.24 21.60 -3.95
N ILE A 65 -5.49 21.38 -4.32
CA ILE A 65 -6.24 22.33 -5.14
C ILE A 65 -6.79 23.37 -4.16
N GLU A 66 -6.18 24.55 -4.11
CA GLU A 66 -6.82 25.69 -3.48
C GLU A 66 -8.01 26.08 -4.37
N GLU A 67 -9.23 25.88 -3.87
CA GLU A 67 -10.39 26.54 -4.46
C GLU A 67 -10.20 28.04 -4.24
N ASP A 68 -9.66 28.71 -5.25
CA ASP A 68 -9.87 30.15 -5.42
C ASP A 68 -11.39 30.33 -5.46
N THR A 69 -11.95 30.63 -4.29
CA THR A 69 -13.26 31.25 -4.16
C THR A 69 -13.12 32.61 -4.81
N LEU A 70 -13.25 32.58 -6.14
CA LEU A 70 -13.50 33.71 -7.00
C LEU A 70 -14.52 34.54 -6.27
N SER A 71 -14.03 35.65 -5.74
CA SER A 71 -14.82 36.66 -5.07
C SER A 71 -15.82 37.15 -6.11
N LEU A 72 -17.01 36.55 -6.11
CA LEU A 72 -18.15 37.05 -6.84
C LEU A 72 -18.57 38.32 -6.10
N PHE A 73 -18.03 39.43 -6.60
CA PHE A 73 -18.50 40.82 -6.56
C PHE A 73 -19.43 41.23 -5.40
#